data_AF-A0A251WHJ8-F1
#
_entry.id   AF-A0A251WHJ8-F1
#
_cell.length_a   1.000
_cell.length_b   1.000
_cell.length_c   1.000
_cell.angle_alpha   90.00
_cell.angle_beta   90.00
_cell.angle_gamma   90.00
#
_symmetry.space_group_name_H-M   'P 1'
#
loop_
_entity.id
_entity.type
_entity.pdbx_description
1 polymer ?
#
loop_
_entity_poly.entity_id
_entity_poly.type
_entity_poly.pdbx_seq_one_letter_code
_entity_poly.pdbx_strand_id
1 'polypeptide(L)'
;MTRHASRFQRWIPALHWSFWVLIASTIVILVGTLLPFKFSIADWSLKAAIDEFFFSTTTWEDRYNNILLFMPYGFAGMAWLQRGRQQGPFAATDFLQRLSPWLVTVLASTGLSCLVELLQTFLPSRSTSINDVVTNTLGGFLGAGLWWLAKQWLRSDARWWQWVKRSWRNPRVVALLLITWAGMMIILPIGLQKSAQIQGWDSHYPLVIGNEVTGDRPWDGEVKAFMMADRALSEDEIAKLLQMPSPALPSPIADYRFEGSGPYGDRSGHGPTLTWQGKTPEAVAETQGAVTHPEQWLLSNQPATHLSTAIERSQELTAVVVAKTHTLDQTGPARIISLSQDTTHRNFTLGQGGDNITVRLRTPMAGNNGDLISLTVPNALTPHQVHRLVVTYRQGILSLYIDRPEQRHVLQLTPEISLVRFLFPSNGRSLRLTPKAMVAYQSFYYLFFCAPLGILLGQSLSITRMNPVVRSLVLTIGLALPTLGLTLLMSQTQGFGWPLWGLCLGLASLALGSFLWIQNRLIKRKVRS
;
A
#
# COMPACT_ATOMS: atom_id res chain seq x y z
N MET A 1 34.07 35.88 36.03
CA MET A 1 33.55 36.14 34.67
C MET A 1 32.70 34.94 34.22
N THR A 2 31.47 34.85 34.73
CA THR A 2 30.62 33.66 34.56
C THR A 2 29.17 34.11 34.67
N ARG A 3 28.41 34.13 33.56
CA ARG A 3 26.92 34.03 33.48
C ARG A 3 26.29 34.36 32.11
N HIS A 4 27.03 34.26 31.00
CA HIS A 4 26.43 34.39 29.66
C HIS A 4 26.63 33.15 28.76
N ALA A 5 26.67 31.95 29.36
CA ALA A 5 26.40 30.74 28.58
C ALA A 5 24.89 30.74 28.25
N SER A 6 24.62 31.07 26.99
CA SER A 6 23.33 31.36 26.36
C SER A 6 22.12 30.61 26.94
N ARG A 7 21.03 31.35 27.16
CA ARG A 7 19.70 30.79 27.43
C ARG A 7 19.36 29.65 26.45
N PHE A 8 19.84 29.71 25.21
CA PHE A 8 19.63 28.75 24.11
C PHE A 8 20.13 27.32 24.37
N GLN A 9 21.24 27.13 25.11
CA GLN A 9 21.78 25.79 25.39
C GLN A 9 20.92 24.94 26.36
N ARG A 10 19.90 25.54 27.00
CA ARG A 10 18.89 24.82 27.81
C ARG A 10 17.68 24.31 27.01
N TRP A 11 17.53 24.69 25.74
CA TRP A 11 16.28 24.49 24.99
C TRP A 11 16.17 23.10 24.38
N ILE A 12 17.29 22.51 24.00
CA ILE A 12 17.32 21.24 23.23
C ILE A 12 17.14 19.99 24.12
N PRO A 13 17.65 19.91 25.37
CA PRO A 13 17.46 18.71 26.21
C PRO A 13 16.06 18.55 26.84
N ALA A 14 15.12 19.48 26.62
CA ALA A 14 13.86 19.58 27.38
C ALA A 14 12.62 19.00 26.67
N LEU A 15 12.76 18.43 25.47
CA LEU A 15 11.62 17.91 24.70
C LEU A 15 11.41 16.42 25.00
N HIS A 16 10.52 16.16 25.95
CA HIS A 16 10.09 14.81 26.36
C HIS A 16 9.42 14.07 25.19
N TRP A 17 9.46 12.73 25.16
CA TRP A 17 8.90 11.91 24.06
C TRP A 17 7.47 12.30 23.66
N SER A 18 6.65 12.74 24.63
CA SER A 18 5.26 13.15 24.39
C SER A 18 5.15 14.36 23.46
N PHE A 19 6.14 15.27 23.45
CA PHE A 19 6.17 16.38 22.51
C PHE A 19 6.41 15.89 21.07
N TRP A 20 7.37 14.99 20.88
CA TRP A 20 7.68 14.45 19.55
C TRP A 20 6.53 13.59 19.01
N VAL A 21 5.84 12.82 19.86
CA VAL A 21 4.64 12.09 19.46
C VAL A 21 3.50 13.06 19.12
N LEU A 22 3.36 14.18 19.84
CA LEU A 22 2.37 15.20 19.51
C LEU A 22 2.64 15.82 18.12
N ILE A 23 3.89 16.16 17.81
CA ILE A 23 4.28 16.64 16.48
C ILE A 23 4.01 15.56 15.43
N ALA A 24 4.48 14.34 15.65
CA ALA A 24 4.34 13.25 14.69
C ALA A 24 2.86 12.95 14.40
N SER A 25 2.02 12.88 15.42
CA SER A 25 0.57 12.68 15.27
C SER A 25 -0.09 13.85 14.55
N THR A 26 0.32 15.10 14.81
CA THR A 26 -0.17 16.27 14.05
C THR A 26 0.19 16.15 12.57
N ILE A 27 1.42 15.76 12.24
CA ILE A 27 1.86 15.54 10.86
C ILE A 27 1.05 14.41 10.21
N VAL A 28 0.87 13.28 10.90
CA VAL A 28 0.09 12.14 10.39
C VAL A 28 -1.36 12.54 10.14
N ILE A 29 -1.99 13.32 11.04
CA ILE A 29 -3.34 13.87 10.84
C ILE A 29 -3.36 14.72 9.58
N LEU A 30 -2.52 15.77 9.50
CA LEU A 30 -2.51 16.70 8.37
C LEU A 30 -2.22 16.00 7.05
N VAL A 31 -1.28 15.05 7.01
CA VAL A 31 -0.96 14.30 5.80
C VAL A 31 -2.08 13.33 5.43
N GLY A 32 -2.58 12.56 6.39
CA GLY A 32 -3.64 11.56 6.15
C GLY A 32 -4.94 12.17 5.64
N THR A 33 -5.32 13.34 6.17
CA THR A 33 -6.59 14.00 5.84
C THR A 33 -6.50 14.90 4.61
N LEU A 34 -5.35 15.55 4.37
CA LEU A 34 -5.19 16.53 3.28
C LEU A 34 -4.58 15.97 2.00
N LEU A 35 -4.04 14.74 2.00
CA LEU A 35 -3.60 14.09 0.76
C LEU A 35 -4.76 14.01 -0.26
N PRO A 36 -4.58 14.45 -1.53
CA PRO A 36 -3.29 14.65 -2.22
C PRO A 36 -2.69 16.08 -2.19
N PHE A 37 -3.20 17.00 -1.37
CA PHE A 37 -2.82 18.42 -1.33
C PHE A 37 -3.09 19.19 -2.63
N LYS A 38 -4.07 18.75 -3.42
CA LYS A 38 -4.52 19.42 -4.64
C LYS A 38 -5.61 20.44 -4.30
N PHE A 39 -5.22 21.51 -3.61
CA PHE A 39 -6.16 22.55 -3.23
C PHE A 39 -6.61 23.32 -4.48
N SER A 40 -7.92 23.51 -4.63
CA SER A 40 -8.56 24.27 -5.69
C SER A 40 -9.55 25.26 -5.09
N ILE A 41 -9.51 26.48 -5.60
CA ILE A 41 -10.50 27.53 -5.30
C ILE A 41 -11.51 27.64 -6.46
N ALA A 42 -11.20 27.05 -7.62
CA ALA A 42 -12.13 26.98 -8.73
C ALA A 42 -13.39 26.22 -8.29
N ASP A 43 -14.55 26.82 -8.51
CA ASP A 43 -15.89 26.32 -8.18
C ASP A 43 -16.22 26.22 -6.66
N TRP A 44 -15.44 26.87 -5.79
CA TRP A 44 -15.71 26.90 -4.35
C TRP A 44 -16.88 27.85 -4.00
N SER A 45 -17.83 27.35 -3.22
CA SER A 45 -18.98 28.12 -2.71
C SER A 45 -19.11 27.97 -1.21
N LEU A 46 -19.12 29.09 -0.48
CA LEU A 46 -19.30 29.10 0.98
C LEU A 46 -20.63 28.43 1.39
N LYS A 47 -21.70 28.66 0.64
CA LYS A 47 -23.01 28.05 0.93
C LYS A 47 -22.94 26.53 0.76
N ALA A 48 -22.37 26.05 -0.34
CA ALA A 48 -22.23 24.62 -0.59
C ALA A 48 -21.34 23.95 0.47
N ALA A 49 -20.25 24.60 0.88
CA ALA A 49 -19.37 24.10 1.94
C ALA A 49 -20.08 24.03 3.30
N ILE A 50 -20.90 25.03 3.65
CA ILE A 50 -21.70 25.00 4.89
C ILE A 50 -22.74 23.87 4.83
N ASP A 51 -23.46 23.75 3.72
CA ASP A 51 -24.49 22.73 3.53
C ASP A 51 -23.86 21.33 3.61
N GLU A 52 -22.74 21.10 2.92
CA GLU A 52 -22.01 19.83 2.98
C GLU A 52 -21.50 19.55 4.41
N PHE A 53 -20.92 20.53 5.09
CA PHE A 53 -20.40 20.35 6.45
C PHE A 53 -21.46 19.91 7.45
N PHE A 54 -22.68 20.47 7.39
CA PHE A 54 -23.74 20.14 8.35
C PHE A 54 -24.59 18.94 7.95
N PHE A 55 -24.76 18.68 6.65
CA PHE A 55 -25.71 17.68 6.15
C PHE A 55 -25.05 16.45 5.51
N SER A 56 -23.73 16.38 5.41
CA SER A 56 -23.03 15.18 4.93
C SER A 56 -23.18 13.99 5.88
N THR A 57 -23.43 12.81 5.30
CA THR A 57 -23.49 11.55 6.06
C THR A 57 -22.12 10.88 6.04
N THR A 58 -21.60 10.57 7.23
CA THR A 58 -20.35 9.81 7.38
C THR A 58 -20.65 8.34 7.63
N THR A 59 -19.87 7.47 7.00
CA THR A 59 -19.97 6.02 7.19
C THR A 59 -19.54 5.63 8.61
N TRP A 60 -19.95 4.44 9.07
CA TRP A 60 -19.45 3.92 10.35
C TRP A 60 -17.94 3.76 10.34
N GLU A 61 -17.37 3.51 9.16
CA GLU A 61 -15.95 3.33 8.96
C GLU A 61 -15.13 4.61 9.17
N ASP A 62 -15.59 5.70 8.56
CA ASP A 62 -14.92 6.99 8.68
C ASP A 62 -14.90 7.46 10.14
N ARG A 63 -15.99 7.21 10.88
CA ARG A 63 -16.12 7.57 12.30
C ARG A 63 -15.09 6.87 13.19
N TYR A 64 -14.86 5.56 13.03
CA TYR A 64 -13.86 4.87 13.86
C TYR A 64 -12.43 5.26 13.46
N ASN A 65 -12.17 5.46 12.17
CA ASN A 65 -10.84 5.88 11.68
C ASN A 65 -10.46 7.24 12.24
N ASN A 66 -11.39 8.18 12.27
CA ASN A 66 -11.22 9.53 12.82
C ASN A 66 -10.92 9.51 14.33
N ILE A 67 -11.65 8.68 15.08
CA ILE A 67 -11.37 8.44 16.50
C ILE A 67 -9.94 7.91 16.70
N LEU A 68 -9.54 6.88 15.94
CA LEU A 68 -8.22 6.27 16.06
C LEU A 68 -7.10 7.22 15.62
N LEU A 69 -7.34 8.05 14.60
CA LEU A 69 -6.37 9.00 14.07
C LEU A 69 -6.01 10.10 15.07
N PHE A 70 -7.00 10.63 15.80
CA PHE A 70 -6.78 11.69 16.81
C PHE A 70 -6.39 11.17 18.19
N MET A 71 -6.55 9.87 18.46
CA MET A 71 -6.24 9.27 19.75
C MET A 71 -4.76 9.43 20.17
N PRO A 72 -3.74 9.21 19.30
CA PRO A 72 -2.35 9.49 19.62
C PRO A 72 -2.08 10.98 19.94
N TYR A 73 -2.76 11.88 19.23
CA TYR A 73 -2.65 13.33 19.45
C TYR A 73 -3.15 13.72 20.84
N GLY A 74 -4.34 13.23 21.22
CA GLY A 74 -4.91 13.44 22.56
C GLY A 74 -4.06 12.86 23.68
N PHE A 75 -3.57 11.63 23.49
CA PHE A 75 -2.68 10.95 24.44
C PHE A 75 -1.40 11.75 24.70
N ALA A 76 -0.73 12.16 23.62
CA ALA A 76 0.52 12.91 23.68
C ALA A 76 0.33 14.33 24.23
N GLY A 77 -0.75 15.01 23.83
CA GLY A 77 -1.10 16.35 24.28
C GLY A 77 -1.33 16.39 25.79
N MET A 78 -2.15 15.46 26.29
CA MET A 78 -2.41 15.31 27.72
C MET A 78 -1.12 14.99 28.51
N ALA A 79 -0.28 14.08 28.00
CA ALA A 79 1.00 13.73 28.61
C ALA A 79 1.97 14.92 28.69
N TRP A 80 2.02 15.73 27.63
CA TRP A 80 2.87 16.91 27.55
C TRP A 80 2.40 18.03 28.50
N LEU A 81 1.10 18.36 28.48
CA LEU A 81 0.50 19.40 29.33
C LEU A 81 0.68 19.11 30.82
N GLN A 82 0.46 17.85 31.24
CA GLN A 82 0.63 17.46 32.64
C GLN A 82 2.09 17.50 33.11
N ARG A 83 3.06 17.31 32.19
CA ARG A 83 4.49 17.38 32.53
C ARG A 83 4.99 18.82 32.59
N GLY A 84 4.52 19.69 31.70
CA GLY A 84 4.83 21.13 31.73
C GLY A 84 4.52 21.76 33.09
N ARG A 85 3.47 21.28 33.77
CA ARG A 85 3.10 21.69 35.14
C ARG A 85 4.02 21.19 36.25
N GLN A 86 4.82 20.14 36.01
CA GLN A 86 5.59 19.48 37.07
C GLN A 86 7.10 19.78 37.02
N GLN A 87 7.70 20.09 35.86
CA GLN A 87 9.17 20.09 35.73
C GLN A 87 9.79 21.09 34.71
N GLY A 88 9.10 22.14 34.23
CA GLY A 88 9.61 22.96 33.10
C GLY A 88 9.63 24.48 33.31
N PRO A 89 10.62 25.22 32.75
CA PRO A 89 10.63 26.69 32.64
C PRO A 89 9.70 27.20 31.52
N PHE A 90 9.18 26.30 30.69
CA PHE A 90 8.04 26.52 29.81
C PHE A 90 6.77 26.34 30.63
N ALA A 91 6.47 27.35 31.44
CA ALA A 91 5.08 27.59 31.74
C ALA A 91 4.42 27.89 30.40
N ALA A 92 3.66 26.94 29.84
CA ALA A 92 2.60 27.30 28.89
C ALA A 92 1.93 28.54 29.50
N THR A 93 1.98 29.68 28.79
CA THR A 93 1.59 31.02 29.26
C THR A 93 0.61 30.94 30.44
N ASP A 94 0.85 31.61 31.57
CA ASP A 94 0.09 31.48 32.84
C ASP A 94 -1.41 31.13 32.69
N PHE A 95 -2.06 31.69 31.68
CA PHE A 95 -3.38 31.31 31.16
C PHE A 95 -3.63 29.79 30.94
N LEU A 96 -2.83 29.08 30.14
CA LEU A 96 -3.02 27.65 29.83
C LEU A 96 -2.80 26.73 31.04
N GLN A 97 -2.06 27.19 32.05
CA GLN A 97 -1.93 26.46 33.31
C GLN A 97 -3.18 26.54 34.20
N ARG A 98 -3.98 27.60 34.07
CA ARG A 98 -5.26 27.77 34.80
C ARG A 98 -6.37 26.85 34.26
N LEU A 99 -6.34 26.51 32.97
CA LEU A 99 -7.35 25.64 32.34
C LEU A 99 -7.11 24.16 32.67
N SER A 100 -8.12 23.30 32.68
CA SER A 100 -7.90 21.85 32.86
C SER A 100 -7.10 21.26 31.66
N PRO A 101 -6.10 20.38 31.86
CA PRO A 101 -5.40 19.72 30.75
C PRO A 101 -6.33 18.94 29.81
N TRP A 102 -7.43 18.42 30.37
CA TRP A 102 -8.50 17.81 29.59
C TRP A 102 -9.14 18.82 28.63
N LEU A 103 -9.53 19.97 29.16
CA LEU A 103 -10.13 21.04 28.37
C LEU A 103 -9.19 21.52 27.26
N VAL A 104 -7.91 21.76 27.58
CA VAL A 104 -6.92 22.17 26.57
C VAL A 104 -6.73 21.10 25.49
N THR A 105 -6.69 19.82 25.87
CA THR A 105 -6.53 18.72 24.89
C THR A 105 -7.74 18.58 23.98
N VAL A 106 -8.95 18.69 24.54
CA VAL A 106 -10.21 18.65 23.78
C VAL A 106 -10.27 19.84 22.82
N LEU A 107 -10.05 21.06 23.31
CA LEU A 107 -10.07 22.27 22.48
C LEU A 107 -9.00 22.24 21.38
N ALA A 108 -7.81 21.72 21.68
CA ALA A 108 -6.76 21.56 20.67
C ALA A 108 -7.13 20.51 19.61
N SER A 109 -7.77 19.41 20.00
CA SER A 109 -8.25 18.37 19.08
C SER A 109 -9.38 18.90 18.19
N THR A 110 -10.36 19.60 18.79
CA THR A 110 -11.44 20.27 18.05
C THR A 110 -10.88 21.32 17.10
N GLY A 111 -9.96 22.18 17.58
CA GLY A 111 -9.35 23.23 16.76
C GLY A 111 -8.57 22.67 15.57
N LEU A 112 -7.77 21.62 15.79
CA LEU A 112 -7.06 20.93 14.71
C LEU A 112 -8.04 20.27 13.73
N SER A 113 -9.12 19.66 14.22
CA SER A 113 -10.13 19.08 13.33
C SER A 113 -10.86 20.14 12.52
N CYS A 114 -11.30 21.24 13.13
CA CYS A 114 -11.94 22.34 12.40
C CYS A 114 -11.00 22.94 11.35
N LEU A 115 -9.69 23.04 11.65
CA LEU A 115 -8.70 23.47 10.68
C LEU A 115 -8.59 22.48 9.51
N VAL A 116 -8.58 21.18 9.78
CA VAL A 116 -8.56 20.15 8.74
C VAL A 116 -9.81 20.22 7.86
N GLU A 117 -11.00 20.30 8.45
CA GLU A 117 -12.27 20.43 7.71
C GLU A 117 -12.29 21.69 6.85
N LEU A 118 -11.84 22.82 7.41
CA LEU A 118 -11.73 24.07 6.66
C LEU A 118 -10.81 23.92 5.45
N LEU A 119 -9.66 23.26 5.62
CA LEU A 119 -8.73 23.00 4.52
C LEU A 119 -9.28 22.00 3.49
N GLN A 120 -10.06 21.01 3.94
CA GLN A 120 -10.70 20.04 3.06
C GLN A 120 -11.80 20.65 2.18
N THR A 121 -12.39 21.79 2.59
CA THR A 121 -13.33 22.53 1.71
C THR A 121 -12.69 22.94 0.37
N PHE A 122 -11.36 23.06 0.33
CA PHE A 122 -10.60 23.38 -0.88
C PHE A 122 -10.09 22.13 -1.62
N LEU A 123 -10.48 20.92 -1.23
CA LEU A 123 -10.04 19.67 -1.86
C LEU A 123 -11.22 18.98 -2.57
N PRO A 124 -11.34 19.08 -3.92
CA PRO A 124 -12.49 18.53 -4.66
C PRO A 124 -12.72 17.01 -4.48
N SER A 125 -11.69 16.27 -4.06
CA SER A 125 -11.76 14.83 -3.83
C SER A 125 -12.12 14.44 -2.40
N ARG A 126 -12.47 15.40 -1.53
CA ARG A 126 -12.77 15.19 -0.11
C ARG A 126 -14.13 15.83 0.22
N SER A 127 -14.83 15.18 1.14
CA SER A 127 -16.04 15.72 1.75
C SER A 127 -15.74 16.24 3.14
N THR A 128 -16.46 17.27 3.56
CA THR A 128 -16.32 17.87 4.89
C THR A 128 -17.52 17.52 5.76
N SER A 129 -17.32 17.32 7.06
CA SER A 129 -18.42 16.95 7.96
C SER A 129 -18.22 17.39 9.40
N ILE A 130 -19.30 17.89 10.01
CA ILE A 130 -19.36 18.10 11.46
C ILE A 130 -19.18 16.80 12.23
N ASN A 131 -19.62 15.67 11.66
CA ASN A 131 -19.42 14.36 12.27
C ASN A 131 -17.93 14.00 12.40
N ASP A 132 -17.10 14.49 11.48
CA ASP A 132 -15.65 14.29 11.52
C ASP A 132 -15.01 15.15 12.61
N VAL A 133 -15.47 16.39 12.79
CA VAL A 133 -15.08 17.22 13.96
C VAL A 133 -15.44 16.53 15.28
N VAL A 134 -16.65 15.99 15.39
CA VAL A 134 -17.11 15.30 16.60
C VAL A 134 -16.28 14.05 16.87
N THR A 135 -16.04 13.21 15.86
CA THR A 135 -15.30 11.94 16.01
C THR A 135 -13.80 12.15 16.23
N ASN A 136 -13.18 13.12 15.57
CA ASN A 136 -11.79 13.53 15.83
C ASN A 136 -11.64 14.10 17.25
N THR A 137 -12.57 14.95 17.68
CA THR A 137 -12.59 15.49 19.05
C THR A 137 -12.75 14.36 20.07
N LEU A 138 -13.64 13.40 19.82
CA LEU A 138 -13.82 12.21 20.66
C LEU A 138 -12.54 11.36 20.70
N GLY A 139 -11.85 11.18 19.57
CA GLY A 139 -10.53 10.54 19.52
C GLY A 139 -9.52 11.22 20.43
N GLY A 140 -9.41 12.54 20.35
CA GLY A 140 -8.56 13.34 21.23
C GLY A 140 -8.91 13.18 22.73
N PHE A 141 -10.20 13.20 23.06
CA PHE A 141 -10.69 12.95 24.42
C PHE A 141 -10.34 11.54 24.92
N LEU A 142 -10.62 10.51 24.13
CA LEU A 142 -10.31 9.12 24.46
C LEU A 142 -8.80 8.90 24.60
N GLY A 143 -8.00 9.52 23.74
CA GLY A 143 -6.53 9.53 23.85
C GLY A 143 -6.04 10.13 25.17
N ALA A 144 -6.60 11.29 25.56
CA ALA A 144 -6.31 11.90 26.85
C ALA A 144 -6.70 10.98 28.03
N GLY A 145 -7.83 10.29 27.92
CA GLY A 145 -8.28 9.27 28.86
C GLY A 145 -7.36 8.07 28.95
N LEU A 146 -6.88 7.57 27.82
CA LEU A 146 -5.87 6.51 27.77
C LEU A 146 -4.58 6.94 28.46
N TRP A 147 -4.13 8.19 28.31
CA TRP A 147 -2.98 8.67 29.06
C TRP A 147 -3.29 8.75 30.56
N TRP A 148 -4.45 9.25 30.94
CA TRP A 148 -4.85 9.33 32.35
C TRP A 148 -4.89 7.93 33.00
N LEU A 149 -5.52 6.96 32.34
CA LEU A 149 -5.56 5.56 32.74
C LEU A 149 -4.15 4.98 32.76
N ALA A 150 -3.37 5.15 31.69
CA ALA A 150 -2.00 4.68 31.61
C ALA A 150 -1.14 5.28 32.72
N LYS A 151 -1.33 6.55 33.09
CA LYS A 151 -0.62 7.22 34.18
C LYS A 151 -1.00 6.66 35.54
N GLN A 152 -2.29 6.38 35.77
CA GLN A 152 -2.73 5.69 36.98
C GLN A 152 -2.17 4.28 37.06
N TRP A 153 -2.21 3.55 35.95
CA TRP A 153 -1.67 2.20 35.80
C TRP A 153 -0.14 2.16 35.88
N LEU A 154 0.54 3.24 35.45
CA LEU A 154 1.99 3.44 35.55
C LEU A 154 2.42 3.69 37.01
N ARG A 155 1.53 4.33 37.77
CA ARG A 155 1.68 4.68 39.19
C ARG A 155 1.15 3.61 40.12
N SER A 156 0.30 2.71 39.65
CA SER A 156 -0.19 1.61 40.46
C SER A 156 0.98 0.67 40.75
N ASP A 157 1.03 0.17 41.99
CA ASP A 157 1.93 -0.90 42.39
C ASP A 157 1.45 -2.26 41.87
N ALA A 158 0.74 -2.26 40.73
CA ALA A 158 0.25 -3.47 40.11
C ALA A 158 1.44 -4.39 39.84
N ARG A 159 1.37 -5.61 40.40
CA ARG A 159 2.46 -6.59 40.39
C ARG A 159 2.96 -6.86 38.96
N TRP A 160 2.04 -6.91 37.99
CA TRP A 160 2.37 -7.11 36.58
C TRP A 160 3.19 -5.94 35.99
N TRP A 161 2.95 -4.68 36.41
CA TRP A 161 3.74 -3.53 35.92
C TRP A 161 5.15 -3.49 36.50
N GLN A 162 5.27 -3.83 37.79
CA GLN A 162 6.58 -4.01 38.40
C GLN A 162 7.35 -5.16 37.74
N TRP A 163 6.65 -6.24 37.38
CA TRP A 163 7.20 -7.33 36.59
C TRP A 163 7.69 -6.84 35.22
N VAL A 164 6.88 -6.10 34.44
CA VAL A 164 7.32 -5.53 33.15
C VAL A 164 8.56 -4.64 33.31
N LYS A 165 8.58 -3.74 34.30
CA LYS A 165 9.75 -2.89 34.58
C LYS A 165 11.00 -3.70 34.93
N ARG A 166 10.86 -4.78 35.71
CA ARG A 166 11.97 -5.68 36.08
C ARG A 166 12.44 -6.48 34.87
N SER A 167 11.52 -7.07 34.10
CA SER A 167 11.78 -7.82 32.87
C SER A 167 12.48 -6.95 31.83
N TRP A 168 12.03 -5.71 31.62
CA TRP A 168 12.67 -4.76 30.70
C TRP A 168 14.10 -4.37 31.13
N ARG A 169 14.46 -4.54 32.40
CA ARG A 169 15.83 -4.31 32.91
C ARG A 169 16.69 -5.56 32.96
N ASN A 170 16.11 -6.73 32.69
CA ASN A 170 16.82 -8.00 32.67
C ASN A 170 17.50 -8.18 31.29
N PRO A 171 18.83 -8.29 31.21
CA PRO A 171 19.53 -8.42 29.93
C PRO A 171 19.12 -9.68 29.16
N ARG A 172 18.76 -10.77 29.83
CA ARG A 172 18.32 -12.01 29.17
C ARG A 172 16.99 -11.83 28.44
N VAL A 173 16.06 -11.09 29.05
CA VAL A 173 14.75 -10.80 28.43
C VAL A 173 14.92 -9.87 27.23
N VAL A 174 15.74 -8.82 27.36
CA VAL A 174 16.01 -7.90 26.24
C VAL A 174 16.73 -8.61 25.10
N ALA A 175 17.68 -9.51 25.40
CA ALA A 175 18.34 -10.34 24.40
C ALA A 175 17.35 -11.27 23.68
N LEU A 176 16.44 -11.92 24.41
CA LEU A 176 15.38 -12.74 23.81
C LEU A 176 14.49 -11.90 22.89
N LEU A 177 14.03 -10.73 23.33
CA LEU A 177 13.20 -9.83 22.51
C LEU A 177 13.94 -9.35 21.26
N LEU A 178 15.24 -9.07 21.35
CA LEU A 178 16.08 -8.73 20.19
C LEU A 178 16.15 -9.89 19.19
N ILE A 179 16.40 -11.12 19.66
CA ILE A 179 16.47 -12.31 18.81
C ILE A 179 15.10 -12.57 18.16
N THR A 180 14.02 -12.53 18.94
CA THR A 180 12.67 -12.72 18.44
C THR A 180 12.32 -11.67 17.38
N TRP A 181 12.61 -10.39 17.65
CA TRP A 181 12.31 -9.31 16.71
C TRP A 181 13.17 -9.39 15.43
N ALA A 182 14.45 -9.71 15.55
CA ALA A 182 15.31 -9.96 14.41
C ALA A 182 14.82 -11.16 13.57
N GLY A 183 14.36 -12.24 14.21
CA GLY A 183 13.71 -13.36 13.54
C GLY A 183 12.43 -12.95 12.82
N MET A 184 11.59 -12.13 13.46
CA MET A 184 10.37 -11.57 12.84
C MET A 184 10.69 -10.70 11.62
N MET A 185 11.78 -9.92 11.65
CA MET A 185 12.24 -9.11 10.50
C MET A 185 12.64 -9.96 9.29
N ILE A 186 12.89 -11.26 9.46
CA ILE A 186 13.18 -12.18 8.36
C ILE A 186 11.90 -12.92 7.95
N ILE A 187 11.18 -13.49 8.92
CA ILE A 187 10.03 -14.37 8.67
C ILE A 187 8.82 -13.59 8.14
N LEU A 188 8.51 -12.42 8.71
CA LEU A 188 7.30 -11.68 8.37
C LEU A 188 7.34 -11.17 6.92
N PRO A 189 8.44 -10.57 6.41
CA PRO A 189 8.54 -10.20 5.00
C PRO A 189 8.35 -11.36 4.02
N ILE A 190 8.89 -12.54 4.34
CA ILE A 190 8.70 -13.75 3.52
C ILE A 190 7.21 -14.12 3.47
N GLY A 191 6.55 -14.12 4.62
CA GLY A 191 5.11 -14.38 4.72
C GLY A 191 4.27 -13.35 3.96
N LEU A 192 4.64 -12.07 4.04
CA LEU A 192 3.98 -10.99 3.31
C LEU A 192 4.17 -11.15 1.79
N GLN A 193 5.37 -11.50 1.32
CA GLN A 193 5.63 -11.72 -0.10
C GLN A 193 4.83 -12.89 -0.68
N LYS A 194 4.48 -13.91 0.12
CA LYS A 194 3.58 -14.98 -0.33
C LYS A 194 2.23 -14.47 -0.83
N SER A 195 1.76 -13.32 -0.34
CA SER A 195 0.50 -12.72 -0.84
C SER A 195 0.58 -12.22 -2.29
N ALA A 196 1.78 -12.09 -2.86
CA ALA A 196 2.00 -11.83 -4.27
C ALA A 196 2.04 -13.11 -5.12
N GLN A 197 1.95 -14.30 -4.54
CA GLN A 197 1.90 -15.52 -5.33
C GLN A 197 0.58 -15.59 -6.10
N ILE A 198 0.62 -16.21 -7.28
CA ILE A 198 -0.57 -16.58 -8.04
C ILE A 198 -1.22 -17.70 -7.24
N GLN A 199 -2.20 -17.38 -6.39
CA GLN A 199 -2.84 -18.35 -5.52
C GLN A 199 -4.34 -18.12 -5.47
N GLY A 200 -5.08 -19.23 -5.43
CA GLY A 200 -6.55 -19.23 -5.38
C GLY A 200 -7.14 -19.03 -6.77
N TRP A 201 -6.41 -19.41 -7.83
CA TRP A 201 -6.97 -19.41 -9.17
C TRP A 201 -8.04 -20.49 -9.28
N ASP A 202 -9.19 -20.13 -9.83
CA ASP A 202 -10.26 -21.10 -10.05
C ASP A 202 -10.11 -21.73 -11.43
N SER A 203 -9.93 -23.05 -11.46
CA SER A 203 -9.77 -23.78 -12.72
C SER A 203 -11.08 -23.93 -13.51
N HIS A 204 -12.23 -23.59 -12.91
CA HIS A 204 -13.53 -23.62 -13.58
C HIS A 204 -13.85 -22.35 -14.38
N TYR A 205 -13.01 -21.32 -14.31
CA TYR A 205 -13.28 -20.08 -15.05
C TYR A 205 -13.10 -20.29 -16.57
N PRO A 206 -14.10 -19.91 -17.38
CA PRO A 206 -13.97 -19.92 -18.83
C PRO A 206 -13.04 -18.82 -19.32
N LEU A 207 -12.59 -18.96 -20.57
CA LEU A 207 -11.89 -17.93 -21.32
C LEU A 207 -12.92 -17.14 -22.14
N VAL A 208 -12.83 -15.81 -22.07
CA VAL A 208 -13.74 -14.87 -22.74
C VAL A 208 -12.92 -13.86 -23.54
N ILE A 209 -13.36 -13.56 -24.76
CA ILE A 209 -12.79 -12.53 -25.63
C ILE A 209 -13.89 -11.52 -25.96
N GLY A 210 -13.65 -10.24 -25.70
CA GLY A 210 -14.56 -9.16 -26.09
C GLY A 210 -15.74 -8.88 -25.16
N ASN A 211 -15.90 -9.60 -24.04
CA ASN A 211 -16.90 -9.31 -23.01
C ASN A 211 -16.59 -10.04 -21.68
N GLU A 212 -17.47 -9.91 -20.69
CA GLU A 212 -17.58 -10.78 -19.52
C GLU A 212 -18.52 -11.95 -19.82
N VAL A 213 -18.44 -13.03 -19.04
CA VAL A 213 -19.38 -14.17 -19.16
C VAL A 213 -20.84 -13.72 -19.10
N THR A 214 -21.14 -12.70 -18.30
CA THR A 214 -22.49 -12.16 -18.12
C THR A 214 -22.95 -11.22 -19.23
N GLY A 215 -22.04 -10.75 -20.09
CA GLY A 215 -22.34 -9.75 -21.13
C GLY A 215 -22.21 -8.29 -20.69
N ASP A 216 -21.97 -8.01 -19.41
CA ASP A 216 -22.07 -6.65 -18.83
C ASP A 216 -20.82 -5.78 -18.96
N ARG A 217 -19.73 -6.29 -19.56
CA ARG A 217 -18.47 -5.55 -19.75
C ARG A 217 -17.95 -5.67 -21.18
N PRO A 218 -18.77 -5.29 -22.17
CA PRO A 218 -18.47 -5.48 -23.57
C PRO A 218 -17.25 -4.66 -23.99
N TRP A 219 -16.50 -5.20 -24.94
CA TRP A 219 -15.39 -4.52 -25.58
C TRP A 219 -15.62 -4.46 -27.09
N ASP A 220 -15.57 -3.25 -27.64
CA ASP A 220 -15.73 -2.99 -29.07
C ASP A 220 -14.37 -2.91 -29.77
N GLY A 221 -14.09 -3.91 -30.61
CA GLY A 221 -12.82 -4.01 -31.30
C GLY A 221 -12.65 -5.33 -32.06
N GLU A 222 -11.41 -5.61 -32.44
CA GLU A 222 -11.03 -6.82 -33.16
C GLU A 222 -9.80 -7.44 -32.49
N VAL A 223 -9.87 -8.73 -32.15
CA VAL A 223 -8.73 -9.52 -31.66
C VAL A 223 -8.25 -10.44 -32.78
N LYS A 224 -6.98 -10.31 -33.16
CA LYS A 224 -6.36 -11.13 -34.21
C LYS A 224 -5.73 -12.41 -33.67
N ALA A 225 -5.09 -12.30 -32.50
CA ALA A 225 -4.45 -13.44 -31.86
C ALA A 225 -4.40 -13.27 -30.34
N PHE A 226 -4.51 -14.40 -29.64
CA PHE A 226 -4.27 -14.52 -28.20
C PHE A 226 -3.40 -15.74 -27.94
N MET A 227 -2.27 -15.54 -27.27
CA MET A 227 -1.39 -16.64 -26.85
C MET A 227 -1.06 -16.50 -25.38
N MET A 228 -0.81 -17.63 -24.72
CA MET A 228 -0.44 -17.68 -23.31
C MET A 228 0.62 -18.75 -23.06
N ALA A 229 1.58 -18.45 -22.19
CA ALA A 229 2.60 -19.37 -21.70
C ALA A 229 2.60 -19.32 -20.16
N ASP A 230 2.95 -20.45 -19.52
CA ASP A 230 3.11 -20.59 -18.06
C ASP A 230 4.51 -20.17 -17.58
N ARG A 231 5.22 -19.36 -18.38
CA ARG A 231 6.54 -18.81 -18.05
C ARG A 231 6.58 -17.33 -18.39
N ALA A 232 7.26 -16.53 -17.59
CA ALA A 232 7.58 -15.16 -17.94
C ALA A 232 8.76 -15.12 -18.93
N LEU A 233 8.53 -14.54 -20.11
CA LEU A 233 9.60 -14.26 -21.07
C LEU A 233 10.59 -13.22 -20.51
N SER A 234 11.86 -13.37 -20.87
CA SER A 234 12.88 -12.36 -20.63
C SER A 234 12.69 -11.14 -21.54
N GLU A 235 13.32 -10.01 -21.18
CA GLU A 235 13.26 -8.77 -21.97
C GLU A 235 13.76 -8.98 -23.41
N ASP A 236 14.83 -9.77 -23.59
CA ASP A 236 15.36 -10.12 -24.92
C ASP A 236 14.39 -10.97 -25.75
N GLU A 237 13.68 -11.90 -25.11
CA GLU A 237 12.67 -12.72 -25.77
C GLU A 237 11.45 -11.88 -26.19
N ILE A 238 11.04 -10.94 -25.33
CA ILE A 238 9.95 -9.99 -25.64
C ILE A 238 10.37 -9.06 -26.78
N ALA A 239 11.62 -8.59 -26.78
CA ALA A 239 12.14 -7.76 -27.85
C ALA A 239 12.10 -8.46 -29.22
N LYS A 240 12.49 -9.75 -29.26
CA LYS A 240 12.37 -10.57 -30.47
C LYS A 240 10.91 -10.79 -30.86
N LEU A 241 10.06 -11.14 -29.89
CA LEU A 241 8.63 -11.39 -30.11
C LEU A 241 7.91 -10.17 -30.73
N LEU A 242 8.16 -8.97 -30.19
CA LEU A 242 7.51 -7.74 -30.64
C LEU A 242 7.94 -7.31 -32.04
N GLN A 243 9.10 -7.76 -32.53
CA GLN A 243 9.57 -7.50 -33.89
C GLN A 243 8.97 -8.45 -34.93
N MET A 244 8.44 -9.60 -34.52
CA MET A 244 7.87 -10.59 -35.44
C MET A 244 6.57 -10.06 -36.09
N PRO A 245 6.40 -10.17 -37.43
CA PRO A 245 5.14 -9.82 -38.09
C PRO A 245 3.94 -10.60 -37.54
N SER A 246 4.12 -11.90 -37.33
CA SER A 246 3.18 -12.80 -36.67
C SER A 246 3.85 -13.37 -35.40
N PRO A 247 3.47 -12.89 -34.20
CA PRO A 247 4.11 -13.33 -32.96
C PRO A 247 3.81 -14.81 -32.68
N ALA A 248 4.81 -15.55 -32.20
CA ALA A 248 4.69 -16.92 -31.75
C ALA A 248 5.40 -17.10 -30.40
N LEU A 249 4.71 -17.69 -29.42
CA LEU A 249 5.29 -17.99 -28.12
C LEU A 249 6.04 -19.34 -28.17
N PRO A 250 7.18 -19.49 -27.49
CA PRO A 250 7.81 -20.78 -27.28
C PRO A 250 6.99 -21.59 -26.26
N SER A 251 6.60 -22.82 -26.61
CA SER A 251 5.82 -23.74 -25.77
C SER A 251 4.55 -23.10 -25.16
N PRO A 252 3.61 -22.60 -25.99
CA PRO A 252 2.39 -21.97 -25.48
C PRO A 252 1.49 -23.01 -24.80
N ILE A 253 0.85 -22.60 -23.70
CA ILE A 253 -0.27 -23.33 -23.10
C ILE A 253 -1.63 -22.93 -23.73
N ALA A 254 -1.63 -21.91 -24.59
CA ALA A 254 -2.72 -21.53 -25.49
C ALA A 254 -2.17 -20.70 -26.67
N ASP A 255 -2.67 -20.96 -27.87
CA ASP A 255 -2.41 -20.21 -29.12
C ASP A 255 -3.69 -20.18 -29.97
N TYR A 256 -4.43 -19.08 -29.88
CA TYR A 256 -5.62 -18.80 -30.66
C TYR A 256 -5.30 -17.83 -31.80
N ARG A 257 -5.66 -18.23 -33.02
CA ARG A 257 -5.64 -17.37 -34.23
C ARG A 257 -7.06 -17.20 -34.72
N PHE A 258 -7.52 -15.96 -34.75
CA PHE A 258 -8.92 -15.65 -35.06
C PHE A 258 -9.08 -15.39 -36.56
N GLU A 259 -8.88 -16.45 -37.36
CA GLU A 259 -9.02 -16.41 -38.82
C GLU A 259 -10.31 -17.12 -39.24
N GLY A 260 -11.09 -16.51 -40.13
CA GLY A 260 -12.37 -17.06 -40.59
C GLY A 260 -13.52 -16.90 -39.60
N SER A 261 -14.63 -17.62 -39.83
CA SER A 261 -15.91 -17.42 -39.12
C SER A 261 -15.98 -18.05 -37.72
N GLY A 262 -14.96 -18.80 -37.30
CA GLY A 262 -15.02 -19.64 -36.10
C GLY A 262 -15.89 -20.90 -36.30
N PRO A 263 -16.00 -21.79 -35.30
CA PRO A 263 -15.41 -21.69 -33.96
C PRO A 263 -13.88 -21.72 -33.98
N TYR A 264 -13.25 -21.17 -32.93
CA TYR A 264 -11.80 -21.04 -32.87
C TYR A 264 -11.20 -22.07 -31.90
N GLY A 265 -10.50 -23.05 -32.46
CA GLY A 265 -9.74 -24.04 -31.70
C GLY A 265 -8.38 -23.50 -31.27
N ASP A 266 -7.90 -23.98 -30.12
CA ASP A 266 -6.54 -23.72 -29.65
C ASP A 266 -5.53 -24.55 -30.46
N ARG A 267 -4.50 -23.89 -31.00
CA ARG A 267 -3.43 -24.53 -31.77
C ARG A 267 -2.38 -25.23 -30.92
N SER A 268 -2.28 -24.90 -29.62
CA SER A 268 -1.37 -25.63 -28.71
C SER A 268 -1.94 -26.98 -28.28
N GLY A 269 -3.25 -27.19 -28.44
CA GLY A 269 -3.95 -28.43 -28.11
C GLY A 269 -4.32 -28.56 -26.63
N HIS A 270 -4.20 -27.49 -25.85
CA HIS A 270 -4.36 -27.49 -24.40
C HIS A 270 -5.55 -26.64 -23.91
N GLY A 271 -5.95 -25.64 -24.68
CA GLY A 271 -7.03 -24.70 -24.40
C GLY A 271 -8.40 -25.15 -24.95
N PRO A 272 -9.51 -24.64 -24.37
CA PRO A 272 -10.85 -24.96 -24.84
C PRO A 272 -11.18 -24.28 -26.18
N THR A 273 -12.19 -24.77 -26.90
CA THR A 273 -12.65 -24.12 -28.15
C THR A 273 -13.50 -22.90 -27.82
N LEU A 274 -13.26 -21.79 -28.51
CA LEU A 274 -14.02 -20.55 -28.39
C LEU A 274 -15.16 -20.50 -29.41
N THR A 275 -16.37 -20.20 -28.95
CA THR A 275 -17.57 -20.09 -29.79
C THR A 275 -18.23 -18.73 -29.60
N TRP A 276 -18.90 -18.26 -30.67
CA TRP A 276 -19.64 -17.00 -30.64
C TRP A 276 -20.85 -17.07 -29.69
N GLN A 277 -21.05 -15.98 -28.95
CA GLN A 277 -22.19 -15.73 -28.08
C GLN A 277 -22.94 -14.49 -28.54
N GLY A 278 -24.21 -14.39 -28.17
CA GLY A 278 -25.06 -13.26 -28.54
C GLY A 278 -25.66 -13.40 -29.94
N LYS A 279 -25.74 -12.30 -30.70
CA LYS A 279 -26.26 -12.32 -32.07
C LYS A 279 -25.27 -13.05 -32.98
N THR A 280 -25.80 -13.96 -33.80
CA THR A 280 -25.00 -14.68 -34.79
C THR A 280 -24.34 -13.65 -35.71
N PRO A 281 -23.03 -13.74 -35.96
CA PRO A 281 -22.40 -12.87 -36.95
C PRO A 281 -23.19 -13.01 -38.25
N GLU A 282 -23.65 -11.90 -38.84
CA GLU A 282 -23.96 -11.91 -40.28
C GLU A 282 -22.72 -12.49 -40.97
N ALA A 283 -22.89 -13.33 -41.99
CA ALA A 283 -21.79 -14.04 -42.63
C ALA A 283 -20.77 -13.05 -43.21
N VAL A 284 -19.85 -12.56 -42.37
CA VAL A 284 -18.80 -11.65 -42.77
C VAL A 284 -17.73 -12.53 -43.41
N ALA A 285 -17.56 -12.34 -44.70
CA ALA A 285 -16.50 -12.94 -45.48
C ALA A 285 -15.14 -12.75 -44.78
N GLU A 286 -14.38 -13.84 -44.65
CA GLU A 286 -12.94 -13.90 -44.36
C GLU A 286 -12.38 -12.75 -43.49
N THR A 287 -12.85 -12.63 -42.24
CA THR A 287 -12.22 -11.70 -41.30
C THR A 287 -10.85 -12.24 -40.85
N GLN A 288 -9.82 -11.38 -40.85
CA GLN A 288 -8.49 -11.66 -40.28
C GLN A 288 -8.42 -11.36 -38.76
N GLY A 289 -9.55 -11.52 -38.07
CA GLY A 289 -9.71 -11.26 -36.64
C GLY A 289 -11.14 -11.56 -36.15
N ALA A 290 -11.28 -11.80 -34.85
CA ALA A 290 -12.55 -11.89 -34.16
C ALA A 290 -13.04 -10.47 -33.83
N VAL A 291 -14.06 -10.02 -34.54
CA VAL A 291 -14.71 -8.73 -34.30
C VAL A 291 -15.73 -8.87 -33.16
N THR A 292 -15.59 -8.07 -32.11
CA THR A 292 -16.43 -8.10 -30.92
C THR A 292 -17.13 -6.76 -30.71
N HIS A 293 -18.34 -6.79 -30.18
CA HIS A 293 -19.16 -5.63 -29.86
C HIS A 293 -20.18 -6.03 -28.77
N PRO A 294 -21.01 -5.12 -28.22
CA PRO A 294 -21.85 -5.44 -27.06
C PRO A 294 -22.77 -6.66 -27.19
N GLU A 295 -23.20 -6.98 -28.41
CA GLU A 295 -24.09 -8.11 -28.68
C GLU A 295 -23.37 -9.34 -29.24
N GLN A 296 -22.04 -9.33 -29.38
CA GLN A 296 -21.27 -10.42 -29.97
C GLN A 296 -19.88 -10.54 -29.34
N TRP A 297 -19.60 -11.69 -28.72
CA TRP A 297 -18.31 -11.99 -28.09
C TRP A 297 -17.99 -13.49 -28.16
N LEU A 298 -16.78 -13.88 -27.78
CA LEU A 298 -16.38 -15.30 -27.74
C LEU A 298 -16.33 -15.80 -26.30
N LEU A 299 -16.85 -17.01 -26.09
CA LEU A 299 -16.79 -17.74 -24.83
C LEU A 299 -16.27 -19.15 -25.08
N SER A 300 -15.45 -19.66 -24.17
CA SER A 300 -15.00 -21.03 -24.24
C SER A 300 -16.14 -22.00 -23.92
N ASN A 301 -16.25 -23.06 -24.72
CA ASN A 301 -17.28 -24.08 -24.54
C ASN A 301 -17.13 -24.91 -23.26
N GLN A 302 -15.95 -24.85 -22.63
CA GLN A 302 -15.58 -25.50 -21.37
C GLN A 302 -14.68 -24.57 -20.55
N PRO A 303 -14.50 -24.81 -19.25
CA PRO A 303 -13.51 -24.10 -18.44
C PRO A 303 -12.09 -24.17 -19.00
N ALA A 304 -11.31 -23.10 -18.79
CA ALA A 304 -9.90 -23.05 -19.16
C ALA A 304 -9.00 -23.70 -18.07
N THR A 305 -9.34 -24.93 -17.68
CA THR A 305 -8.73 -25.67 -16.55
C THR A 305 -7.22 -25.78 -16.68
N HIS A 306 -6.74 -26.18 -17.87
CA HIS A 306 -5.30 -26.37 -18.11
C HIS A 306 -4.52 -25.06 -17.96
N LEU A 307 -5.02 -23.96 -18.55
CA LEU A 307 -4.38 -22.65 -18.46
C LEU A 307 -4.25 -22.20 -17.01
N SER A 308 -5.36 -22.26 -16.26
CA SER A 308 -5.38 -21.79 -14.88
C SER A 308 -4.47 -22.63 -13.98
N THR A 309 -4.47 -23.96 -14.16
CA THR A 309 -3.66 -24.89 -13.37
C THR A 309 -2.17 -24.75 -13.68
N ALA A 310 -1.81 -24.60 -14.95
CA ALA A 310 -0.42 -24.44 -15.38
C ALA A 310 0.20 -23.15 -14.82
N ILE A 311 -0.52 -22.03 -14.91
CA ILE A 311 -0.06 -20.72 -14.41
C ILE A 311 0.02 -20.69 -12.89
N GLU A 312 -0.97 -21.25 -12.18
CA GLU A 312 -0.89 -21.35 -10.72
C GLU A 312 0.27 -22.25 -10.28
N ARG A 313 0.53 -23.35 -11.01
CA ARG A 313 1.66 -24.24 -10.69
C ARG A 313 3.02 -23.57 -10.96
N SER A 314 3.17 -22.87 -12.08
CA SER A 314 4.44 -22.25 -12.46
C SER A 314 4.74 -20.96 -11.71
N GLN A 315 3.71 -20.30 -11.16
CA GLN A 315 3.80 -18.96 -10.56
C GLN A 315 4.25 -17.87 -11.55
N GLU A 316 4.14 -18.16 -12.84
CA GLU A 316 4.58 -17.30 -13.92
C GLU A 316 3.61 -17.32 -15.09
N LEU A 317 3.54 -16.22 -15.83
CA LEU A 317 2.80 -16.18 -17.09
C LEU A 317 3.40 -15.20 -18.07
N THR A 318 3.17 -15.49 -19.36
CA THR A 318 3.20 -14.51 -20.44
C THR A 318 1.89 -14.60 -21.21
N ALA A 319 1.22 -13.48 -21.43
CA ALA A 319 0.04 -13.38 -22.29
C ALA A 319 0.33 -12.38 -23.41
N VAL A 320 0.07 -12.78 -24.65
CA VAL A 320 0.27 -11.96 -25.84
C VAL A 320 -1.07 -11.76 -26.52
N VAL A 321 -1.44 -10.51 -26.74
CA VAL A 321 -2.70 -10.13 -27.39
C VAL A 321 -2.37 -9.20 -28.55
N VAL A 322 -2.85 -9.56 -29.74
CA VAL A 322 -2.80 -8.69 -30.92
C VAL A 322 -4.23 -8.23 -31.19
N ALA A 323 -4.50 -6.96 -30.95
CA ALA A 323 -5.86 -6.42 -31.03
C ALA A 323 -5.87 -4.95 -31.50
N LYS A 324 -6.99 -4.51 -32.04
CA LYS A 324 -7.27 -3.09 -32.31
C LYS A 324 -8.61 -2.72 -31.68
N THR A 325 -8.67 -1.55 -31.05
CA THR A 325 -9.92 -1.01 -30.52
C THR A 325 -10.65 -0.23 -31.62
N HIS A 326 -11.99 -0.28 -31.66
CA HIS A 326 -12.76 0.54 -32.61
C HIS A 326 -13.06 1.94 -32.07
N THR A 327 -13.24 2.05 -30.77
CA THR A 327 -13.58 3.31 -30.10
C THR A 327 -12.88 3.43 -28.75
N LEU A 328 -12.55 4.67 -28.36
CA LEU A 328 -12.07 4.98 -27.02
C LEU A 328 -13.21 5.22 -26.03
N ASP A 329 -14.45 5.39 -26.51
CA ASP A 329 -15.62 5.59 -25.66
C ASP A 329 -16.11 4.24 -25.09
N GLN A 330 -15.31 3.66 -24.20
CA GLN A 330 -15.58 2.37 -23.57
C GLN A 330 -15.54 2.48 -22.05
N THR A 331 -16.62 2.01 -21.39
CA THR A 331 -16.72 2.02 -19.93
C THR A 331 -15.87 0.90 -19.33
N GLY A 332 -14.81 1.31 -18.63
CA GLY A 332 -13.73 0.42 -18.20
C GLY A 332 -13.93 -0.36 -16.89
N PRO A 333 -13.16 -1.45 -16.69
CA PRO A 333 -12.42 -2.12 -17.75
C PRO A 333 -13.40 -2.99 -18.57
N ALA A 334 -13.60 -2.66 -19.84
CA ALA A 334 -14.18 -3.50 -20.88
C ALA A 334 -13.22 -4.67 -21.15
N ARG A 335 -13.73 -5.88 -21.37
CA ARG A 335 -12.89 -7.09 -21.43
C ARG A 335 -12.36 -7.35 -22.84
N ILE A 336 -11.06 -7.13 -23.05
CA ILE A 336 -10.39 -7.59 -24.27
C ILE A 336 -10.24 -9.12 -24.16
N ILE A 337 -9.59 -9.57 -23.09
CA ILE A 337 -9.43 -10.98 -22.71
C ILE A 337 -9.73 -11.13 -21.23
N SER A 338 -10.47 -12.17 -20.85
CA SER A 338 -10.76 -12.47 -19.45
C SER A 338 -10.79 -13.96 -19.16
N LEU A 339 -10.17 -14.37 -18.05
CA LEU A 339 -10.35 -15.67 -17.40
C LEU A 339 -11.17 -15.42 -16.14
N SER A 340 -12.48 -15.50 -16.24
CA SER A 340 -13.41 -15.04 -15.21
C SER A 340 -14.75 -15.77 -15.26
N GLN A 341 -15.43 -15.80 -14.12
CA GLN A 341 -16.81 -16.26 -14.03
C GLN A 341 -17.80 -15.09 -14.17
N ASP A 342 -17.45 -13.91 -13.63
CA ASP A 342 -18.33 -12.74 -13.61
C ASP A 342 -17.54 -11.43 -13.39
N THR A 343 -18.27 -10.33 -13.19
CA THR A 343 -17.69 -8.98 -13.00
C THR A 343 -16.93 -8.77 -11.68
N THR A 344 -17.01 -9.73 -10.76
CA THR A 344 -16.41 -9.72 -9.41
C THR A 344 -15.46 -10.90 -9.13
N HIS A 345 -15.41 -11.91 -9.99
CA HIS A 345 -14.58 -13.11 -9.81
C HIS A 345 -13.76 -13.42 -11.06
N ARG A 346 -12.43 -13.32 -10.95
CA ARG A 346 -11.50 -13.55 -12.08
C ARG A 346 -10.15 -14.05 -11.66
N ASN A 347 -9.48 -14.80 -12.53
CA ASN A 347 -8.06 -15.13 -12.42
C ASN A 347 -7.20 -14.06 -13.09
N PHE A 348 -7.62 -13.62 -14.29
CA PHE A 348 -6.87 -12.67 -15.12
C PHE A 348 -7.82 -11.86 -16.01
N THR A 349 -7.49 -10.59 -16.24
CA THR A 349 -8.15 -9.77 -17.27
C THR A 349 -7.15 -8.78 -17.87
N LEU A 350 -7.18 -8.67 -19.20
CA LEU A 350 -6.69 -7.50 -19.93
C LEU A 350 -7.90 -6.72 -20.44
N GLY A 351 -8.02 -5.47 -20.06
CA GLY A 351 -9.20 -4.66 -20.38
C GLY A 351 -8.88 -3.21 -20.75
N GLN A 352 -9.85 -2.55 -21.38
CA GLN A 352 -9.77 -1.16 -21.80
C GLN A 352 -10.74 -0.30 -20.98
N GLY A 353 -10.37 0.93 -20.65
CA GLY A 353 -11.30 1.94 -20.14
C GLY A 353 -10.92 3.31 -20.63
N GLY A 354 -11.75 3.96 -21.45
CA GLY A 354 -11.28 5.10 -22.22
C GLY A 354 -10.17 4.65 -23.21
N ASP A 355 -9.07 5.39 -23.21
CA ASP A 355 -7.80 5.03 -23.86
C ASP A 355 -6.83 4.27 -22.95
N ASN A 356 -7.23 3.96 -21.71
CA ASN A 356 -6.38 3.28 -20.75
C ASN A 356 -6.44 1.75 -20.96
N ILE A 357 -5.30 1.07 -20.80
CA ILE A 357 -5.26 -0.39 -20.64
C ILE A 357 -5.13 -0.71 -19.15
N THR A 358 -5.90 -1.70 -18.69
CA THR A 358 -5.82 -2.24 -17.33
C THR A 358 -5.58 -3.73 -17.34
N VAL A 359 -4.58 -4.17 -16.58
CA VAL A 359 -4.30 -5.58 -16.30
C VAL A 359 -4.70 -5.87 -14.85
N ARG A 360 -5.56 -6.88 -14.68
CA ARG A 360 -5.92 -7.44 -13.38
C ARG A 360 -5.41 -8.87 -13.28
N LEU A 361 -4.79 -9.18 -12.15
CA LEU A 361 -4.26 -10.51 -11.86
C LEU A 361 -4.65 -10.90 -10.44
N ARG A 362 -5.28 -12.06 -10.28
CA ARG A 362 -5.66 -12.55 -8.96
C ARG A 362 -4.44 -13.06 -8.21
N THR A 363 -4.24 -12.47 -7.03
CA THR A 363 -3.33 -12.89 -5.98
C THR A 363 -4.04 -12.65 -4.63
N PRO A 364 -3.60 -13.29 -3.53
CA PRO A 364 -4.13 -12.96 -2.20
C PRO A 364 -4.05 -11.45 -1.88
N MET A 365 -3.03 -10.75 -2.41
CA MET A 365 -2.87 -9.31 -2.24
C MET A 365 -3.81 -8.47 -3.12
N ALA A 366 -4.12 -8.91 -4.34
CA ALA A 366 -4.99 -8.18 -5.26
C ALA A 366 -6.49 -8.48 -5.06
N GLY A 367 -6.82 -9.53 -4.29
CA GLY A 367 -8.19 -9.97 -4.01
C GLY A 367 -8.77 -10.87 -5.11
N ASN A 368 -9.96 -11.42 -4.86
CA ASN A 368 -10.62 -12.39 -5.75
C ASN A 368 -10.98 -11.83 -7.13
N ASN A 369 -11.11 -10.50 -7.25
CA ASN A 369 -11.39 -9.81 -8.50
C ASN A 369 -10.15 -9.18 -9.15
N GLY A 370 -8.99 -9.24 -8.49
CA GLY A 370 -7.75 -8.58 -8.94
C GLY A 370 -7.87 -7.06 -9.09
N ASP A 371 -8.80 -6.41 -8.39
CA ASP A 371 -9.15 -4.99 -8.56
C ASP A 371 -8.61 -4.09 -7.45
N LEU A 372 -8.21 -4.66 -6.32
CA LEU A 372 -7.62 -3.91 -5.21
C LEU A 372 -6.22 -3.38 -5.56
N ILE A 373 -5.52 -4.12 -6.43
CA ILE A 373 -4.20 -3.79 -6.99
C ILE A 373 -4.24 -4.21 -8.46
N SER A 374 -4.14 -3.23 -9.36
CA SER A 374 -4.15 -3.46 -10.82
C SER A 374 -3.18 -2.51 -11.52
N LEU A 375 -2.66 -2.94 -12.68
CA LEU A 375 -1.76 -2.13 -13.50
C LEU A 375 -2.60 -1.41 -14.56
N THR A 376 -2.73 -0.09 -14.43
CA THR A 376 -3.42 0.75 -15.41
C THR A 376 -2.43 1.69 -16.09
N VAL A 377 -2.38 1.63 -17.42
CA VAL A 377 -1.54 2.47 -18.27
C VAL A 377 -2.44 3.44 -19.04
N PRO A 378 -2.28 4.76 -18.83
CA PRO A 378 -3.10 5.75 -19.51
C PRO A 378 -2.62 6.09 -20.91
N ASN A 379 -3.53 6.53 -21.77
CA ASN A 379 -3.25 6.86 -23.18
C ASN A 379 -2.51 5.73 -23.92
N ALA A 380 -2.93 4.48 -23.68
CA ALA A 380 -2.26 3.27 -24.16
C ALA A 380 -2.69 2.85 -25.57
N LEU A 381 -3.88 3.27 -26.02
CA LEU A 381 -4.50 2.81 -27.27
C LEU A 381 -4.81 3.95 -28.23
N THR A 382 -4.73 3.66 -29.52
CA THR A 382 -5.20 4.52 -30.60
C THR A 382 -6.29 3.79 -31.41
N PRO A 383 -7.42 4.45 -31.76
CA PRO A 383 -8.49 3.84 -32.54
C PRO A 383 -7.99 3.23 -33.86
N HIS A 384 -8.48 2.04 -34.18
CA HIS A 384 -8.20 1.29 -35.40
C HIS A 384 -6.73 0.90 -35.63
N GLN A 385 -5.80 1.31 -34.74
CA GLN A 385 -4.42 0.86 -34.76
C GLN A 385 -4.31 -0.54 -34.15
N VAL A 386 -3.58 -1.43 -34.82
CA VAL A 386 -3.25 -2.75 -34.27
C VAL A 386 -2.15 -2.58 -33.25
N HIS A 387 -2.44 -3.03 -32.02
CA HIS A 387 -1.50 -3.06 -30.92
C HIS A 387 -1.05 -4.48 -30.60
N ARG A 388 0.21 -4.63 -30.18
CA ARG A 388 0.78 -5.87 -29.62
C ARG A 388 0.98 -5.67 -28.13
N LEU A 389 0.12 -6.29 -27.34
CA LEU A 389 0.13 -6.18 -25.88
C LEU A 389 0.76 -7.46 -25.31
N VAL A 390 1.85 -7.31 -24.55
CA VAL A 390 2.53 -8.45 -23.89
C VAL A 390 2.47 -8.23 -22.38
N VAL A 391 1.77 -9.10 -21.67
CA VAL A 391 1.71 -9.12 -20.22
C VAL A 391 2.62 -10.22 -19.70
N THR A 392 3.49 -9.91 -18.74
CA THR A 392 4.29 -10.93 -18.04
C THR A 392 4.13 -10.82 -16.54
N TYR A 393 4.15 -11.97 -15.86
CA TYR A 393 4.20 -12.02 -14.40
C TYR A 393 5.27 -13.00 -13.91
N ARG A 394 6.14 -12.55 -13.02
CA ARG A 394 7.07 -13.41 -12.28
C ARG A 394 7.40 -12.77 -10.93
N GLN A 395 7.36 -13.56 -9.86
CA GLN A 395 7.85 -13.16 -8.52
C GLN A 395 7.29 -11.82 -7.99
N GLY A 396 6.02 -11.50 -8.28
CA GLY A 396 5.42 -10.24 -7.85
C GLY A 396 5.60 -9.08 -8.83
N ILE A 397 6.26 -9.27 -9.97
CA ILE A 397 6.46 -8.24 -10.98
C ILE A 397 5.48 -8.47 -12.13
N LEU A 398 4.44 -7.64 -12.20
CA LEU A 398 3.51 -7.57 -13.32
C LEU A 398 4.00 -6.52 -14.31
N SER A 399 4.34 -6.92 -15.53
CA SER A 399 4.74 -6.00 -16.60
C SER A 399 3.74 -6.04 -17.76
N LEU A 400 3.53 -4.89 -18.39
CA LEU A 400 2.82 -4.74 -19.67
C LEU A 400 3.73 -4.02 -20.66
N TYR A 401 3.94 -4.61 -21.83
CA TYR A 401 4.59 -3.98 -22.97
C TYR A 401 3.54 -3.66 -24.02
N ILE A 402 3.65 -2.48 -24.63
CA ILE A 402 2.75 -1.99 -25.67
C ILE A 402 3.58 -1.73 -26.91
N ASP A 403 3.40 -2.52 -27.97
CA ASP A 403 4.04 -2.41 -29.30
C ASP A 403 5.57 -2.53 -29.39
N ARG A 404 6.29 -1.94 -28.44
CA ARG A 404 7.75 -1.83 -28.42
C ARG A 404 8.31 -2.20 -27.04
N PRO A 405 9.52 -2.78 -26.97
CA PRO A 405 10.13 -3.18 -25.71
C PRO A 405 10.35 -2.01 -24.73
N GLU A 406 10.56 -0.81 -25.24
CA GLU A 406 10.79 0.39 -24.43
C GLU A 406 9.51 0.91 -23.77
N GLN A 407 8.33 0.59 -24.31
CA GLN A 407 7.02 0.94 -23.75
C GLN A 407 6.59 -0.09 -22.70
N ARG A 408 7.46 -0.29 -21.70
CA ARG A 408 7.24 -1.20 -20.59
C ARG A 408 6.68 -0.46 -19.38
N HIS A 409 5.57 -0.98 -18.86
CA HIS A 409 4.94 -0.50 -17.64
C HIS A 409 4.95 -1.61 -16.59
N VAL A 410 5.32 -1.29 -15.36
CA VAL A 410 5.54 -2.28 -14.30
C VAL A 410 4.73 -1.93 -13.06
N LEU A 411 4.09 -2.94 -12.49
CA LEU A 411 3.51 -2.93 -11.17
C LEU A 411 4.19 -4.00 -10.31
N GLN A 412 4.74 -3.59 -9.18
CA GLN A 412 5.39 -4.48 -8.23
C GLN A 412 4.46 -4.78 -7.06
N LEU A 413 4.31 -6.06 -6.76
CA LEU A 413 3.57 -6.58 -5.64
C LEU A 413 4.57 -6.88 -4.50
N THR A 414 4.75 -5.89 -3.62
CA THR A 414 5.85 -5.88 -2.66
C THR A 414 5.38 -6.07 -1.21
N PRO A 415 6.26 -6.52 -0.29
CA PRO A 415 5.90 -6.76 1.11
C PRO A 415 5.40 -5.50 1.83
N GLU A 416 5.84 -4.31 1.40
CA GLU A 416 5.38 -3.04 1.97
C GLU A 416 3.91 -2.80 1.69
N ILE A 417 3.45 -3.09 0.46
CA ILE A 417 2.04 -2.99 0.08
C ILE A 417 1.23 -4.04 0.87
N SER A 418 1.74 -5.27 0.98
CA SER A 418 1.09 -6.33 1.76
C SER A 418 0.94 -5.96 3.22
N LEU A 419 1.98 -5.38 3.85
CA LEU A 419 1.94 -4.97 5.25
C LEU A 419 0.92 -3.86 5.48
N VAL A 420 0.93 -2.83 4.63
CA VAL A 420 -0.04 -1.73 4.69
C VAL A 420 -1.46 -2.26 4.54
N ARG A 421 -1.70 -3.15 3.58
CA ARG A 421 -3.02 -3.74 3.37
C ARG A 421 -3.47 -4.61 4.54
N PHE A 422 -2.55 -5.35 5.15
CA PHE A 422 -2.84 -6.19 6.31
C PHE A 422 -3.20 -5.36 7.55
N LEU A 423 -2.45 -4.28 7.82
CA LEU A 423 -2.68 -3.42 8.98
C LEU A 423 -3.82 -2.42 8.77
N PHE A 424 -4.07 -2.02 7.53
CA PHE A 424 -5.11 -1.07 7.13
C PHE A 424 -5.98 -1.70 6.02
N PRO A 425 -6.80 -2.72 6.37
CA PRO A 425 -7.68 -3.34 5.40
C PRO A 425 -8.64 -2.30 4.84
N SER A 426 -8.57 -2.10 3.53
CA SER A 426 -9.52 -1.27 2.80
C SER A 426 -10.72 -2.14 2.45
N ASN A 427 -11.92 -1.76 2.91
CA ASN A 427 -13.19 -2.44 2.60
C ASN A 427 -13.55 -2.30 1.10
N GLY A 428 -12.78 -2.92 0.21
CA GLY A 428 -13.00 -2.90 -1.24
C GLY A 428 -12.40 -1.69 -1.99
N ARG A 429 -11.74 -0.73 -1.31
CA ARG A 429 -11.07 0.40 -1.99
C ARG A 429 -9.68 0.01 -2.47
N SER A 430 -9.35 0.31 -3.73
CA SER A 430 -8.01 0.09 -4.28
C SER A 430 -6.95 0.91 -3.55
N LEU A 431 -5.76 0.33 -3.35
CA LEU A 431 -4.62 1.07 -2.82
C LEU A 431 -4.14 2.13 -3.82
N ARG A 432 -3.72 3.28 -3.33
CA ARG A 432 -3.13 4.32 -4.19
C ARG A 432 -1.69 3.94 -4.50
N LEU A 433 -1.41 3.53 -5.72
CA LEU A 433 -0.09 3.06 -6.15
C LEU A 433 0.74 4.16 -6.84
N THR A 434 0.51 5.42 -6.46
CA THR A 434 1.30 6.55 -6.98
C THR A 434 2.73 6.51 -6.45
N PRO A 435 3.73 7.07 -7.15
CA PRO A 435 5.12 7.10 -6.67
C PRO A 435 5.26 7.67 -5.24
N LYS A 436 4.51 8.73 -4.91
CA LYS A 436 4.51 9.33 -3.57
C LYS A 436 3.93 8.40 -2.51
N ALA A 437 2.84 7.70 -2.82
CA ALA A 437 2.23 6.74 -1.90
C ALA A 437 3.16 5.55 -1.65
N MET A 438 3.86 5.08 -2.69
CA MET A 438 4.86 4.01 -2.55
C MET A 438 6.00 4.41 -1.60
N VAL A 439 6.51 5.64 -1.68
CA VAL A 439 7.51 6.15 -0.72
C VAL A 439 6.95 6.15 0.71
N ALA A 440 5.68 6.50 0.90
CA ALA A 440 5.04 6.46 2.22
C ALA A 440 4.91 5.03 2.76
N TYR A 441 4.49 4.07 1.92
CA TYR A 441 4.39 2.66 2.29
C TYR A 441 5.75 2.07 2.66
N GLN A 442 6.79 2.39 1.88
CA GLN A 442 8.16 2.01 2.20
C GLN A 442 8.63 2.62 3.52
N SER A 443 8.42 3.92 3.71
CA SER A 443 8.82 4.61 4.94
C SER A 443 8.15 4.00 6.17
N PHE A 444 6.86 3.70 6.06
CA PHE A 444 6.11 3.02 7.11
C PHE A 444 6.65 1.61 7.38
N TYR A 445 6.93 0.84 6.33
CA TYR A 445 7.48 -0.51 6.44
C TYR A 445 8.83 -0.54 7.18
N TYR A 446 9.77 0.33 6.77
CA TYR A 446 11.07 0.43 7.45
C TYR A 446 10.89 0.91 8.90
N LEU A 447 10.05 1.93 9.16
CA LEU A 447 9.80 2.39 10.52
C LEU A 447 9.23 1.28 11.42
N PHE A 448 8.28 0.50 10.89
CA PHE A 448 7.62 -0.60 11.60
C PHE A 448 8.63 -1.64 12.10
N PHE A 449 9.58 -2.05 11.27
CA PHE A 449 10.59 -3.04 11.65
C PHE A 449 11.79 -2.44 12.40
N CYS A 450 12.31 -1.29 11.95
CA CYS A 450 13.55 -0.71 12.45
C CYS A 450 13.38 0.05 13.76
N ALA A 451 12.27 0.76 13.99
CA ALA A 451 12.13 1.55 15.22
C ALA A 451 12.09 0.71 16.51
N PRO A 452 11.30 -0.40 16.59
CA PRO A 452 11.28 -1.25 17.79
C PRO A 452 12.64 -1.89 18.05
N LEU A 453 13.34 -2.32 17.00
CA LEU A 453 14.69 -2.85 17.12
C LEU A 453 15.66 -1.80 17.67
N GLY A 454 15.57 -0.56 17.20
CA GLY A 454 16.38 0.56 17.67
C GLY A 454 16.17 0.84 19.16
N ILE A 455 14.93 0.74 19.64
CA ILE A 455 14.60 0.87 21.06
C ILE A 455 15.19 -0.29 21.88
N LEU A 456 15.06 -1.53 21.41
CA LEU A 456 15.60 -2.71 22.08
C LEU A 456 17.13 -2.69 22.16
N LEU A 457 17.80 -2.29 21.07
CA LEU A 457 19.25 -2.09 21.02
C LEU A 457 19.68 -1.00 22.01
N GLY A 458 19.03 0.15 21.98
CA GLY A 458 19.28 1.24 22.92
C GLY A 458 19.10 0.78 24.38
N GLN A 459 18.10 -0.04 24.66
CA GLN A 459 17.87 -0.59 26.00
C GLN A 459 18.96 -1.55 26.42
N SER A 460 19.35 -2.50 25.55
CA SER A 460 20.43 -3.46 25.78
C SER A 460 21.74 -2.77 26.15
N LEU A 461 22.12 -1.74 25.38
CA LEU A 461 23.32 -0.94 25.62
C LEU A 461 23.26 -0.16 26.94
N SER A 462 22.07 0.13 27.44
CA SER A 462 21.89 0.87 28.69
C SER A 462 21.97 -0.03 29.92
N ILE A 463 21.53 -1.27 29.85
CA ILE A 463 21.47 -2.20 30.99
C ILE A 463 22.73 -3.07 31.10
N THR A 464 23.45 -3.28 30.00
CA THR A 464 24.64 -4.13 29.97
C THR A 464 25.90 -3.28 30.07
N ARG A 465 26.82 -3.64 30.98
CA ARG A 465 28.17 -3.04 30.99
C ARG A 465 29.00 -3.75 29.93
N MET A 466 29.46 -2.99 28.95
CA MET A 466 30.30 -3.48 27.86
C MET A 466 31.55 -2.61 27.76
N ASN A 467 32.69 -3.21 27.40
CA ASN A 467 33.85 -2.45 26.98
C ASN A 467 33.47 -1.59 25.74
N PRO A 468 34.00 -0.36 25.59
CA PRO A 468 33.74 0.51 24.43
C PRO A 468 33.90 -0.17 23.07
N VAL A 469 34.85 -1.08 22.89
CA VAL A 469 35.04 -1.82 21.63
C VAL A 469 33.85 -2.71 21.33
N VAL A 470 33.47 -3.58 22.28
CA VAL A 470 32.31 -4.48 22.17
C VAL A 470 31.02 -3.67 21.97
N ARG A 471 30.89 -2.55 22.68
CA ARG A 471 29.74 -1.65 22.55
C ARG A 471 29.61 -1.08 21.14
N SER A 472 30.73 -0.66 20.56
CA SER A 472 30.77 -0.11 19.19
C SER A 472 30.48 -1.20 18.15
N LEU A 473 30.96 -2.41 18.39
CA LEU A 473 30.71 -3.57 17.52
C LEU A 473 29.23 -3.98 17.55
N VAL A 474 28.61 -4.06 18.73
CA VAL A 474 27.16 -4.34 18.89
C VAL A 474 26.30 -3.26 18.22
N LEU A 475 26.68 -1.99 18.36
CA LEU A 475 26.01 -0.90 17.65
C LEU A 475 26.12 -1.06 16.14
N THR A 476 27.33 -1.29 15.63
CA THR A 476 27.56 -1.38 14.18
C THR A 476 26.83 -2.57 13.58
N ILE A 477 26.99 -3.75 14.18
CA ILE A 477 26.34 -5.00 13.76
C ILE A 477 24.82 -4.89 13.89
N GLY A 478 24.32 -4.42 15.04
CA GLY A 478 22.89 -4.30 15.31
C GLY A 478 22.20 -3.24 14.46
N LEU A 479 22.91 -2.21 14.00
CA LEU A 479 22.39 -1.22 13.06
C LEU A 479 22.44 -1.71 11.61
N ALA A 480 23.56 -2.31 11.20
CA ALA A 480 23.81 -2.65 9.81
C ALA A 480 23.08 -3.93 9.37
N LEU A 481 23.29 -5.06 10.07
CA LEU A 481 22.84 -6.38 9.60
C LEU A 481 21.33 -6.52 9.40
N PRO A 482 20.47 -6.10 10.35
CA PRO A 482 19.02 -6.25 10.18
C PRO A 482 18.51 -5.42 9.01
N THR A 483 19.06 -4.22 8.84
CA THR A 483 18.68 -3.31 7.75
C THR A 483 19.18 -3.82 6.40
N LEU A 484 20.42 -4.30 6.34
CA LEU A 484 21.00 -4.96 5.17
C LEU A 484 20.21 -6.22 4.80
N GLY A 485 19.88 -7.06 5.77
CA GLY A 485 19.07 -8.27 5.57
C GLY A 485 17.69 -7.95 5.00
N LEU A 486 17.00 -6.96 5.58
CA LEU A 486 15.71 -6.49 5.08
C LEU A 486 15.84 -5.97 3.64
N THR A 487 16.84 -5.13 3.38
CA THR A 487 17.12 -4.53 2.06
C THR A 487 17.44 -5.59 1.01
N LEU A 488 18.27 -6.58 1.35
CA LEU A 488 18.62 -7.70 0.48
C LEU A 488 17.39 -8.53 0.13
N LEU A 489 16.55 -8.82 1.12
CA LEU A 489 15.31 -9.56 0.93
C LEU A 489 14.34 -8.80 0.01
N MET A 490 14.29 -7.47 0.08
CA MET A 490 13.51 -6.65 -0.85
C MET A 490 14.13 -6.60 -2.25
N SER A 491 15.47 -6.58 -2.35
CA SER A 491 16.15 -6.50 -3.65
C SER A 491 15.91 -7.74 -4.52
N GLN A 492 15.77 -8.92 -3.90
CA GLN A 492 15.45 -10.15 -4.61
C GLN A 492 14.02 -10.16 -5.18
N THR A 493 13.10 -9.36 -4.62
CA THR A 493 11.70 -9.32 -5.06
C THR A 493 11.40 -8.17 -6.02
N GLN A 494 12.24 -7.13 -6.08
CA GLN A 494 11.96 -5.92 -6.86
C GLN A 494 12.59 -5.89 -8.27
N GLY A 495 13.45 -6.84 -8.64
CA GLY A 495 14.01 -6.96 -10.00
C GLY A 495 14.86 -5.76 -10.49
N PHE A 496 15.02 -4.72 -9.68
CA PHE A 496 15.84 -3.54 -9.93
C PHE A 496 16.77 -3.26 -8.74
N GLY A 497 17.85 -2.53 -9.01
CA GLY A 497 19.03 -2.38 -8.14
C GLY A 497 18.79 -1.98 -6.69
N TRP A 498 19.84 -2.15 -5.88
CA TRP A 498 19.86 -1.94 -4.43
C TRP A 498 19.16 -0.63 -4.01
N PRO A 499 18.06 -0.69 -3.22
CA PRO A 499 17.37 0.51 -2.79
C PRO A 499 18.17 1.17 -1.66
N LEU A 500 19.22 1.93 -2.02
CA LEU A 500 20.04 2.74 -1.13
C LEU A 500 19.18 3.60 -0.18
N TRP A 501 18.06 4.10 -0.69
CA TRP A 501 17.05 4.83 0.08
C TRP A 501 16.49 4.01 1.25
N GLY A 502 16.11 2.75 1.04
CA GLY A 502 15.56 1.88 2.08
C GLY A 502 16.58 1.59 3.18
N LEU A 503 17.84 1.35 2.79
CA LEU A 503 18.95 1.20 3.73
C LEU A 503 19.13 2.46 4.59
N CYS A 504 19.15 3.64 3.97
CA CYS A 504 19.27 4.91 4.69
C CYS A 504 18.12 5.14 5.67
N LEU A 505 16.88 4.89 5.24
CA LEU A 505 15.69 5.01 6.10
C LEU A 505 15.72 4.06 7.30
N GLY A 506 16.09 2.80 7.07
CA GLY A 506 16.17 1.82 8.15
C GLY A 506 17.26 2.15 9.17
N LEU A 507 18.45 2.56 8.69
CA LEU A 507 19.53 3.03 9.55
C LEU A 507 19.13 4.28 10.35
N ALA A 508 18.47 5.25 9.72
CA ALA A 508 17.97 6.45 10.39
C ALA A 508 16.92 6.11 11.46
N SER A 509 15.99 5.20 11.17
CA SER A 509 14.95 4.76 12.10
C SER A 509 15.52 4.04 13.32
N LEU A 510 16.50 3.17 13.11
CA LEU A 510 17.23 2.50 14.19
C LEU A 510 18.00 3.49 15.05
N ALA A 511 18.76 4.39 14.42
CA ALA A 511 19.55 5.40 15.10
C ALA A 511 18.67 6.33 15.94
N LEU A 512 17.53 6.76 15.40
CA LEU A 512 16.56 7.58 16.12
C LEU A 512 15.98 6.84 17.33
N GLY A 513 15.53 5.59 17.16
CA GLY A 513 15.00 4.77 18.25
C GLY A 513 16.01 4.57 19.38
N SER A 514 17.27 4.26 19.04
CA SER A 514 18.36 4.13 20.00
C SER A 514 18.68 5.45 20.70
N PHE A 515 18.77 6.55 19.96
CA PHE A 515 19.08 7.88 20.48
C PHE A 515 18.02 8.38 21.47
N LEU A 516 16.74 8.32 21.09
CA LEU A 516 15.61 8.75 21.92
C LEU A 516 15.59 8.01 23.26
N TRP A 517 15.92 6.72 23.23
CA TRP A 517 15.95 5.92 24.44
C TRP A 517 17.12 6.27 25.37
N ILE A 518 18.33 6.42 24.82
CA ILE A 518 19.53 6.78 25.59
C ILE A 518 19.35 8.16 26.24
N GLN A 519 18.85 9.15 25.50
CA GLN A 519 18.58 10.51 26.01
C GLN A 519 17.63 10.48 27.20
N ASN A 520 16.49 9.78 27.09
CA ASN A 520 15.50 9.67 28.16
C ASN A 520 16.12 9.11 29.47
N ARG A 521 17.07 8.18 29.35
CA ARG A 521 17.73 7.58 30.52
C ARG A 521 18.78 8.50 31.15
N LEU A 522 19.53 9.25 30.34
CA LEU A 522 20.50 10.24 30.83
C LEU A 522 19.80 11.38 31.58
N ILE A 523 18.67 11.87 31.04
CA ILE A 523 17.84 12.88 31.69
C ILE A 523 17.36 12.38 33.07
N LYS A 524 16.89 11.13 33.17
CA LYS A 524 16.46 10.55 34.45
C LYS A 524 17.58 10.36 35.48
N ARG A 525 18.84 10.20 35.05
CA ARG A 525 19.99 10.14 35.96
C ARG A 525 20.35 11.53 36.50
N LYS A 526 20.39 12.55 35.65
CA LYS A 526 20.68 13.95 36.04
C LYS A 526 19.63 14.59 36.95
N VAL A 527 18.40 14.09 36.97
CA VAL A 527 17.33 14.57 37.88
C VAL A 527 17.39 13.88 39.25
N ARG A 528 18.16 12.79 39.39
CA ARG A 528 18.32 12.04 40.65
C ARG A 528 19.65 12.30 41.36
N SER A 529 20.63 12.87 40.65
CA SER A 529 21.87 13.45 41.19
C SER A 529 21.66 14.93 41.44
#